data_AF-A0A2V4GU66-F1
#
_entry.id   AF-A0A2V4GU66-F1
#
_cell.length_a   1.000
_cell.length_b   1.000
_cell.length_c   1.000
_cell.angle_alpha   90.00
_cell.angle_beta   90.00
_cell.angle_gamma   90.00
#
_symmetry.space_group_name_H-M   'P 1'
#
loop_
_entity.id
_entity.type
_entity.pdbx_description
1 polymer ?
#
loop_
_entity_poly.entity_id
_entity_poly.type
_entity_poly.pdbx_seq_one_letter_code
_entity_poly.pdbx_strand_id
1 'polypeptide(L)'
;MPLSFLPKLVSLLKKGVEWLTVRPDKPDINFNTSDRNIRVDHLKGQNITINIYKEAKDYDPVAAQDMFTALKDDIENHQEIGLQFDPSLSIVTSQKLIPTQRNKIELFKKVGWKPDKLASIKIAFKIINLEDSAQYEEAESLMKSAFNGRKKSMNKKFYNLARSGYLEGFAMQLMISSELHSDEAITKILDYFPEAIFIDDDMDALKFIQELQRREQGSVRRVSVYARGENHITGLNYFYDQYLKYYLKKGAEGINLYILTSREEYKIGASNAVRIELELKYVKTQNF
;
A
#
# COMPACT_ATOMS: atom_id res chain seq x y z
N MET A 1 -25.00 13.63 4.94
CA MET A 1 -25.14 14.38 6.22
C MET A 1 -23.76 14.52 6.88
N PRO A 2 -23.00 15.61 6.64
CA PRO A 2 -21.63 15.77 7.15
C PRO A 2 -21.46 16.82 8.27
N LEU A 3 -22.50 17.59 8.61
CA LEU A 3 -22.41 18.74 9.52
C LEU A 3 -22.38 18.40 11.03
N SER A 4 -22.50 17.12 11.42
CA SER A 4 -22.66 16.72 12.84
C SER A 4 -21.39 16.23 13.54
N PHE A 5 -20.31 15.94 12.80
CA PHE A 5 -19.10 15.35 13.40
C PHE A 5 -18.30 16.37 14.22
N LEU A 6 -17.99 17.54 13.65
CA LEU A 6 -17.19 18.57 14.31
C LEU A 6 -17.83 19.07 15.63
N PRO A 7 -19.13 19.45 15.67
CA PRO A 7 -19.76 19.89 16.91
C PRO A 7 -19.83 18.78 17.97
N LYS A 8 -20.01 17.52 17.56
CA LYS A 8 -20.03 16.36 18.47
C LYS A 8 -18.64 16.09 19.03
N LEU A 9 -17.61 16.10 18.19
CA LEU A 9 -16.20 15.96 18.58
C LEU A 9 -15.80 17.08 19.56
N VAL A 10 -16.13 18.33 19.24
CA VAL A 10 -15.90 19.48 20.11
C VAL A 10 -16.66 19.33 21.44
N SER A 11 -17.88 18.80 21.45
CA SER A 11 -18.64 18.56 22.69
C SER A 11 -18.08 17.43 23.55
N LEU A 12 -17.51 16.39 22.93
CA LEU A 12 -16.87 15.27 23.61
C LEU A 12 -15.56 15.71 24.26
N LEU A 13 -14.78 16.54 23.55
CA LEU A 13 -13.49 17.05 24.00
C LEU A 13 -13.62 18.25 24.97
N LYS A 14 -14.72 19.01 24.95
CA LYS A 14 -14.95 20.15 25.88
C LYS A 14 -15.34 19.75 27.30
N LYS A 15 -15.50 18.46 27.61
CA LYS A 15 -15.81 18.02 28.97
C LYS A 15 -14.57 18.08 29.87
N GLY A 16 -14.24 19.27 30.34
CA GLY A 16 -13.63 19.50 31.67
C GLY A 16 -12.21 19.00 31.90
N VAL A 17 -11.34 19.05 30.89
CA VAL A 17 -9.95 18.61 31.00
C VAL A 17 -9.01 19.76 30.65
N GLU A 18 -8.13 20.15 31.57
CA GLU A 18 -7.26 21.32 31.40
C GLU A 18 -6.12 21.04 30.40
N TRP A 19 -5.69 19.79 30.27
CA TRP A 19 -4.66 19.38 29.30
C TRP A 19 -5.12 19.37 27.84
N LEU A 20 -6.39 19.65 27.53
CA LEU A 20 -6.95 19.55 26.19
C LEU A 20 -7.74 20.79 25.81
N THR A 21 -7.34 21.48 24.74
CA THR A 21 -8.16 22.56 24.18
C THR A 21 -8.40 22.38 22.69
N VAL A 22 -9.62 22.70 22.27
CA VAL A 22 -10.04 22.64 20.86
C VAL A 22 -10.43 24.04 20.41
N ARG A 23 -9.70 24.57 19.44
CA ARG A 23 -9.91 25.93 18.93
C ARG A 23 -10.09 25.93 17.40
N PRO A 24 -11.02 26.73 16.86
CA PRO A 24 -11.00 27.04 15.43
C PRO A 24 -9.71 27.79 15.12
N ASP A 25 -9.06 27.41 14.02
CA ASP A 25 -7.82 28.04 13.58
C ASP A 25 -8.10 29.51 13.23
N LYS A 26 -7.33 30.43 13.82
CA LYS A 26 -7.32 31.85 13.46
C LYS A 26 -6.01 32.12 12.72
N PRO A 27 -6.02 32.83 11.58
CA PRO A 27 -4.85 32.99 10.72
C PRO A 27 -3.60 33.65 11.37
N ASP A 28 -3.71 34.24 12.56
CA ASP A 28 -2.64 35.06 13.15
C ASP A 28 -2.13 34.60 14.54
N ILE A 29 -2.27 33.32 14.90
CA ILE A 29 -1.75 32.84 16.20
C ILE A 29 -0.38 32.17 16.01
N ASN A 30 0.67 32.85 16.46
CA ASN A 30 2.00 32.24 16.64
C ASN A 30 1.91 31.18 17.75
N PHE A 31 2.14 29.92 17.38
CA PHE A 31 2.12 28.78 18.30
C PHE A 31 3.45 28.71 19.07
N ASN A 32 3.37 28.56 20.40
CA ASN A 32 4.54 28.35 21.24
C ASN A 32 5.03 26.89 21.10
N THR A 33 6.34 26.69 21.00
CA THR A 33 6.99 25.44 20.57
C THR A 33 7.00 24.30 21.59
N SER A 34 6.38 24.49 22.76
CA SER A 34 6.28 23.47 23.83
C SER A 34 5.03 22.59 23.72
N ASP A 35 4.03 23.00 22.93
CA ASP A 35 2.73 22.34 22.86
C ASP A 35 2.68 21.34 21.69
N ARG A 36 2.10 20.14 21.92
CA ARG A 36 1.75 19.25 20.82
C ARG A 36 0.45 19.71 20.20
N ASN A 37 0.52 20.13 18.95
CA ASN A 37 -0.62 20.62 18.19
C ASN A 37 -1.08 19.54 17.20
N ILE A 38 -2.38 19.28 17.18
CA ILE A 38 -3.03 18.44 16.16
C ILE A 38 -3.92 19.36 15.35
N ARG A 39 -3.69 19.45 14.05
CA ARG A 39 -4.53 20.20 13.15
C ARG A 39 -5.47 19.25 12.40
N VAL A 40 -6.75 19.56 12.46
CA VAL A 40 -7.83 18.84 11.78
C VAL A 40 -8.35 19.74 10.68
N ASP A 41 -8.09 19.38 9.43
CA ASP A 41 -8.51 20.16 8.28
C ASP A 41 -9.84 19.60 7.73
N HIS A 42 -10.87 20.44 7.69
CA HIS A 42 -12.16 20.11 7.07
C HIS A 42 -12.29 20.76 5.68
N LEU A 43 -12.77 20.01 4.69
CA LEU A 43 -12.89 20.44 3.28
C LEU A 43 -13.79 21.67 3.00
N LYS A 44 -14.50 22.16 4.03
CA LYS A 44 -15.32 23.39 3.94
C LYS A 44 -14.61 24.62 4.52
N GLY A 45 -13.30 24.59 4.69
CA GLY A 45 -12.49 25.74 5.11
C GLY A 45 -12.51 26.02 6.61
N GLN A 46 -12.84 25.02 7.44
CA GLN A 46 -12.71 25.12 8.90
C GLN A 46 -11.59 24.21 9.35
N ASN A 47 -10.50 24.80 9.83
CA ASN A 47 -9.44 24.06 10.49
C ASN A 47 -9.70 24.11 12.00
N ILE A 48 -9.49 22.98 12.67
CA ILE A 48 -9.53 22.89 14.12
C ILE A 48 -8.15 22.50 14.61
N THR A 49 -7.64 23.23 15.58
CA THR A 49 -6.42 22.84 16.29
C THR A 49 -6.80 22.28 17.65
N ILE A 50 -6.34 21.06 17.93
CA ILE A 50 -6.41 20.40 19.23
C ILE A 50 -5.01 20.53 19.86
N ASN A 51 -4.92 21.29 20.94
CA ASN A 51 -3.67 21.46 21.70
C ASN A 51 -3.68 20.52 22.89
N ILE A 52 -2.54 19.86 23.12
CA ILE A 52 -2.31 18.99 24.28
C ILE A 52 -1.22 19.59 25.15
N TYR A 53 -1.59 19.94 26.38
CA TYR A 53 -0.69 20.50 27.38
C TYR A 53 -0.23 19.40 28.33
N LYS A 54 0.91 18.77 28.02
CA LYS A 54 1.49 17.70 28.85
C LYS A 54 1.85 18.16 30.27
N GLU A 55 2.03 19.46 30.46
CA GLU A 55 2.38 20.06 31.73
C GLU A 55 1.15 20.35 32.62
N ALA A 56 -0.07 20.10 32.13
CA ALA A 56 -1.26 20.29 32.96
C ALA A 56 -1.31 19.25 34.08
N LYS A 57 -1.83 19.66 35.24
CA LYS A 57 -1.83 18.85 36.47
C LYS A 57 -2.64 17.57 36.37
N ASP A 58 -3.61 17.53 35.45
CA ASP A 58 -4.53 16.44 35.19
C ASP A 58 -4.14 15.62 33.94
N TYR A 59 -2.95 15.83 33.36
CA TYR A 59 -2.50 15.09 32.18
C TYR A 59 -2.35 13.59 32.49
N ASP A 60 -3.15 12.78 31.79
CA ASP A 60 -3.05 11.33 31.82
C ASP A 60 -2.57 10.81 30.44
N PRO A 61 -1.36 10.23 30.36
CA PRO A 61 -0.82 9.72 29.10
C PRO A 61 -1.63 8.55 28.52
N VAL A 62 -2.30 7.76 29.34
CA VAL A 62 -3.13 6.62 28.90
C VAL A 62 -4.42 7.15 28.30
N ALA A 63 -5.13 8.03 29.01
CA ALA A 63 -6.33 8.67 28.50
C ALA A 63 -6.08 9.47 27.21
N ALA A 64 -4.94 10.16 27.12
CA ALA A 64 -4.51 10.84 25.89
C ALA A 64 -4.35 9.84 24.73
N GLN A 65 -3.67 8.72 24.95
CA GLN A 65 -3.44 7.69 23.93
C GLN A 65 -4.73 7.00 23.48
N ASP A 66 -5.66 6.73 24.40
CA ASP A 66 -6.97 6.16 24.08
C ASP A 66 -7.81 7.13 23.25
N MET A 67 -7.81 8.41 23.62
CA MET A 67 -8.46 9.47 22.84
C MET A 67 -7.87 9.57 21.43
N PHE A 68 -6.55 9.50 21.27
CA PHE A 68 -5.91 9.49 19.94
C PHE A 68 -6.33 8.30 19.10
N THR A 69 -6.43 7.13 19.72
CA THR A 69 -6.82 5.90 19.04
C THR A 69 -8.28 6.00 18.58
N ALA A 70 -9.18 6.46 19.45
CA ALA A 70 -10.58 6.69 19.11
C ALA A 70 -10.75 7.77 18.03
N LEU A 71 -10.02 8.88 18.12
CA LEU A 71 -10.05 9.96 17.13
C LEU A 71 -9.57 9.50 15.76
N LYS A 72 -8.50 8.69 15.74
CA LYS A 72 -7.98 8.08 14.52
C LYS A 72 -9.02 7.15 13.89
N ASP A 73 -9.62 6.26 14.66
CA ASP A 73 -10.63 5.32 14.17
C ASP A 73 -11.87 6.04 13.65
N ASP A 74 -12.36 7.07 14.37
CA ASP A 74 -13.51 7.87 13.94
C ASP A 74 -13.22 8.65 12.66
N ILE A 75 -12.02 9.20 12.51
CA ILE A 75 -11.63 9.97 11.32
C ILE A 75 -11.35 9.05 10.13
N GLU A 76 -10.75 7.88 10.33
CA GLU A 76 -10.58 6.87 9.27
C GLU A 76 -11.94 6.41 8.69
N ASN A 77 -13.01 6.53 9.48
CA ASN A 77 -14.38 6.23 9.08
C ASN A 77 -15.13 7.43 8.46
N HIS A 78 -14.62 8.67 8.56
CA HIS A 78 -15.27 9.87 8.03
C HIS A 78 -14.62 10.37 6.72
N GLN A 79 -15.43 10.42 5.64
CA GLN A 79 -14.98 10.65 4.26
C GLN A 79 -14.51 12.09 3.92
N GLU A 80 -14.47 13.02 4.88
CA GLU A 80 -14.30 14.47 4.63
C GLU A 80 -13.31 15.18 5.58
N ILE A 81 -12.49 14.43 6.33
CA ILE A 81 -11.64 15.01 7.39
C ILE A 81 -10.19 14.57 7.21
N GLY A 82 -9.25 15.53 7.21
CA GLY A 82 -7.81 15.29 7.23
C GLY A 82 -7.22 15.58 8.60
N LEU A 83 -6.21 14.82 9.01
CA LEU A 83 -5.41 15.08 10.22
C LEU A 83 -3.97 15.40 9.82
N GLN A 84 -3.45 16.49 10.38
CA GLN A 84 -2.04 16.80 10.44
C GLN A 84 -1.62 16.75 11.91
N PHE A 85 -0.62 15.92 12.20
CA PHE A 85 0.02 15.87 13.52
C PHE A 85 1.35 16.63 13.43
N ASP A 86 1.78 17.18 14.57
CA ASP A 86 3.14 17.66 14.82
C ASP A 86 4.22 16.71 14.20
N PRO A 87 5.31 17.22 13.58
CA PRO A 87 6.20 16.46 12.68
C PRO A 87 6.85 15.21 13.27
N SER A 88 6.83 15.04 14.60
CA SER A 88 7.28 13.83 15.27
C SER A 88 6.36 12.61 15.05
N LEU A 89 5.16 12.79 14.51
CA LEU A 89 4.16 11.73 14.28
C LEU A 89 3.26 12.04 13.07
N SER A 90 3.83 12.48 11.94
CA SER A 90 3.02 12.71 10.73
C SER A 90 2.59 11.37 10.11
N ILE A 91 1.28 11.09 10.08
CA ILE A 91 0.70 10.16 9.11
C ILE A 91 -0.07 11.03 8.12
N VAL A 92 0.51 11.29 6.96
CA VAL A 92 -0.18 11.96 5.85
C VAL A 92 -1.30 11.04 5.39
N THR A 93 -2.51 11.26 5.90
CA THR A 93 -3.71 10.49 5.56
C THR A 93 -4.60 11.20 4.53
N SER A 94 -4.22 12.41 4.12
CA SER A 94 -5.04 13.42 3.41
C SER A 94 -5.35 13.11 1.94
N GLN A 95 -4.68 12.13 1.33
CA GLN A 95 -5.02 11.74 -0.03
C GLN A 95 -6.30 10.90 -0.06
N LYS A 96 -7.33 11.50 -0.67
CA LYS A 96 -8.62 10.86 -0.87
C LYS A 96 -8.46 9.70 -1.84
N LEU A 97 -9.04 8.57 -1.46
CA LEU A 97 -9.34 7.52 -2.42
C LEU A 97 -10.28 8.11 -3.47
N ILE A 98 -9.97 7.91 -4.75
CA ILE A 98 -10.87 8.29 -5.84
C ILE A 98 -12.12 7.39 -5.84
N PRO A 99 -13.26 7.81 -6.41
CA PRO A 99 -14.51 7.04 -6.35
C PRO A 99 -14.37 5.58 -6.80
N THR A 100 -13.60 5.32 -7.85
CA THR A 100 -13.36 3.96 -8.36
C THR A 100 -12.63 3.08 -7.35
N GLN A 101 -11.65 3.62 -6.63
CA GLN A 101 -10.93 2.90 -5.56
C GLN A 101 -11.84 2.61 -4.37
N ARG A 102 -12.72 3.55 -4.00
CA ARG A 102 -13.71 3.33 -2.92
C ARG A 102 -14.67 2.21 -3.28
N ASN A 103 -15.18 2.22 -4.51
CA ASN A 103 -16.09 1.18 -5.00
C ASN A 103 -15.42 -0.20 -4.97
N LYS A 104 -14.13 -0.30 -5.32
CA LYS A 104 -13.37 -1.56 -5.21
C LYS A 104 -13.24 -2.02 -3.76
N ILE A 105 -12.91 -1.12 -2.84
CA ILE A 105 -12.80 -1.47 -1.40
C ILE A 105 -14.15 -1.95 -0.86
N GLU A 106 -15.26 -1.30 -1.22
CA GLU A 106 -16.58 -1.75 -0.81
C GLU A 106 -16.95 -3.11 -1.44
N LEU A 107 -16.54 -3.37 -2.68
CA LEU A 107 -16.70 -4.68 -3.30
C LEU A 107 -15.94 -5.76 -2.51
N PHE A 108 -14.65 -5.54 -2.21
CA PHE A 108 -13.84 -6.46 -1.41
C PHE A 108 -14.43 -6.68 -0.02
N LYS A 109 -14.96 -5.63 0.60
CA LYS A 109 -15.65 -5.73 1.90
C LYS A 109 -16.90 -6.60 1.83
N LYS A 110 -17.72 -6.46 0.78
CA LYS A 110 -18.94 -7.25 0.59
C LYS A 110 -18.67 -8.75 0.43
N VAL A 111 -17.54 -9.11 -0.17
CA VAL A 111 -17.14 -10.52 -0.36
C VAL A 111 -16.33 -11.08 0.81
N GLY A 112 -16.33 -10.38 1.96
CA GLY A 112 -15.81 -10.92 3.22
C GLY A 112 -14.31 -10.74 3.44
N TRP A 113 -13.63 -9.84 2.71
CA TRP A 113 -12.22 -9.56 2.98
C TRP A 113 -12.04 -8.98 4.37
N LYS A 114 -11.05 -9.51 5.10
CA LYS A 114 -10.76 -9.07 6.47
C LYS A 114 -10.36 -7.58 6.53
N PRO A 115 -10.69 -6.88 7.64
CA PRO A 115 -10.42 -5.45 7.79
C PRO A 115 -8.95 -5.06 7.60
N ASP A 116 -8.02 -5.93 7.97
CA ASP A 116 -6.59 -5.71 7.84
C ASP A 116 -6.12 -5.67 6.38
N LYS A 117 -6.61 -6.58 5.52
CA LYS A 117 -6.36 -6.56 4.07
C LYS A 117 -6.94 -5.30 3.42
N LEU A 118 -8.17 -4.94 3.81
CA LEU A 118 -8.82 -3.70 3.32
C LEU A 118 -8.02 -2.46 3.73
N ALA A 119 -7.49 -2.42 4.96
CA ALA A 119 -6.62 -1.33 5.41
C ALA A 119 -5.33 -1.25 4.58
N SER A 120 -4.69 -2.39 4.27
CA SER A 120 -3.50 -2.41 3.42
C SER A 120 -3.78 -1.96 1.98
N ILE A 121 -4.94 -2.32 1.40
CA ILE A 121 -5.36 -1.80 0.08
C ILE A 121 -5.57 -0.29 0.12
N LYS A 122 -6.23 0.22 1.18
CA LYS A 122 -6.41 1.68 1.36
C LYS A 122 -5.06 2.40 1.40
N ILE A 123 -4.09 1.86 2.15
CA ILE A 123 -2.73 2.40 2.22
C ILE A 123 -2.07 2.38 0.85
N ALA A 124 -2.14 1.25 0.14
CA ALA A 124 -1.60 1.11 -1.21
C ALA A 124 -2.15 2.18 -2.17
N PHE A 125 -3.47 2.35 -2.24
CA PHE A 125 -4.09 3.37 -3.08
C PHE A 125 -3.71 4.79 -2.68
N LYS A 126 -3.58 5.09 -1.38
CA LYS A 126 -3.12 6.41 -0.92
C LYS A 126 -1.70 6.71 -1.38
N ILE A 127 -0.79 5.74 -1.26
CA ILE A 127 0.59 5.89 -1.75
C ILE A 127 0.59 6.12 -3.27
N ILE A 128 -0.16 5.32 -4.02
CA ILE A 128 -0.23 5.46 -5.49
C ILE A 128 -0.78 6.84 -5.88
N ASN A 129 -1.84 7.32 -5.25
CA ASN A 129 -2.40 8.62 -5.59
C ASN A 129 -1.42 9.76 -5.27
N LEU A 130 -0.62 9.65 -4.20
CA LEU A 130 0.46 10.58 -3.87
C LEU A 130 1.53 10.58 -4.97
N GLU A 131 2.01 9.39 -5.36
CA GLU A 131 2.98 9.22 -6.44
C GLU A 131 2.46 9.78 -7.77
N ASP A 132 1.21 9.47 -8.15
CA ASP A 132 0.60 9.92 -9.40
C ASP A 132 0.31 11.43 -9.39
N SER A 133 0.17 12.05 -8.20
CA SER A 133 0.05 13.50 -8.04
C SER A 133 1.40 14.21 -7.88
N ALA A 134 2.51 13.51 -8.11
CA ALA A 134 3.88 13.99 -7.93
C ALA A 134 4.24 14.47 -6.50
N GLN A 135 3.49 14.03 -5.49
CA GLN A 135 3.75 14.28 -4.06
C GLN A 135 4.67 13.19 -3.50
N TYR A 136 5.90 13.15 -4.00
CA TYR A 136 6.82 12.02 -3.78
C TYR A 136 7.35 11.94 -2.36
N GLU A 137 7.60 13.06 -1.68
CA GLU A 137 8.11 13.08 -0.31
C GLU A 137 7.07 12.53 0.67
N GLU A 138 5.81 12.92 0.50
CA GLU A 138 4.70 12.40 1.28
C GLU A 138 4.41 10.93 0.97
N ALA A 139 4.52 10.52 -0.30
CA ALA A 139 4.44 9.12 -0.70
C ALA A 139 5.53 8.30 0.00
N GLU A 140 6.77 8.77 -0.02
CA GLU A 140 7.91 8.09 0.59
C GLU A 140 7.77 8.01 2.12
N SER A 141 7.32 9.09 2.76
CA SER A 141 7.03 9.11 4.20
C SER A 141 5.97 8.07 4.57
N LEU A 142 4.85 8.03 3.83
CA LEU A 142 3.79 7.05 4.03
C LEU A 142 4.26 5.62 3.75
N MET A 143 5.07 5.42 2.70
CA MET A 143 5.70 4.13 2.40
C MET A 143 6.61 3.67 3.54
N LYS A 144 7.51 4.52 4.03
CA LYS A 144 8.41 4.19 5.16
C LYS A 144 7.62 3.79 6.39
N SER A 145 6.58 4.54 6.73
CA SER A 145 5.69 4.22 7.86
C SER A 145 4.97 2.88 7.66
N ALA A 146 4.40 2.65 6.47
CA ALA A 146 3.65 1.44 6.16
C ALA A 146 4.53 0.18 6.02
N PHE A 147 5.72 0.31 5.44
CA PHE A 147 6.61 -0.80 5.10
C PHE A 147 7.62 -1.13 6.20
N ASN A 148 7.73 -0.30 7.24
CA ASN A 148 8.50 -0.63 8.44
C ASN A 148 7.62 -1.02 9.64
N GLY A 149 6.29 -0.93 9.50
CA GLY A 149 5.34 -1.31 10.54
C GLY A 149 5.11 -2.83 10.69
N ARG A 150 4.28 -3.21 11.67
CA ARG A 150 3.93 -4.63 11.95
C ARG A 150 3.33 -5.37 10.75
N LYS A 151 2.65 -4.65 9.85
CA LYS A 151 2.00 -5.20 8.63
C LYS A 151 2.85 -5.01 7.37
N LYS A 152 4.17 -4.85 7.50
CA LYS A 152 5.08 -4.51 6.39
C LYS A 152 4.90 -5.39 5.15
N SER A 153 4.91 -6.72 5.31
CA SER A 153 4.84 -7.66 4.18
C SER A 153 3.53 -7.51 3.42
N MET A 154 2.40 -7.45 4.14
CA MET A 154 1.07 -7.27 3.54
C MET A 154 0.92 -5.91 2.86
N ASN A 155 1.44 -4.83 3.46
CA ASN A 155 1.42 -3.50 2.87
C ASN A 155 2.24 -3.43 1.58
N LYS A 156 3.47 -3.97 1.58
CA LYS A 156 4.31 -4.05 0.37
C LYS A 156 3.60 -4.85 -0.73
N LYS A 157 3.01 -5.98 -0.36
CA LYS A 157 2.28 -6.87 -1.27
C LYS A 157 1.09 -6.18 -1.93
N PHE A 158 0.20 -5.57 -1.15
CA PHE A 158 -0.96 -4.87 -1.71
C PHE A 158 -0.58 -3.63 -2.52
N TYR A 159 0.50 -2.94 -2.15
CA TYR A 159 1.05 -1.87 -2.95
C TYR A 159 1.47 -2.37 -4.34
N ASN A 160 2.24 -3.46 -4.40
CA ASN A 160 2.68 -4.07 -5.64
C ASN A 160 1.51 -4.55 -6.51
N LEU A 161 0.51 -5.21 -5.90
CA LEU A 161 -0.72 -5.65 -6.59
C LEU A 161 -1.54 -4.47 -7.13
N ALA A 162 -1.62 -3.38 -6.39
CA ALA A 162 -2.33 -2.19 -6.84
C ALA A 162 -1.61 -1.52 -8.02
N ARG A 163 -0.28 -1.38 -7.95
CA ARG A 163 0.49 -0.66 -8.98
C ARG A 163 0.59 -1.42 -10.30
N SER A 164 0.54 -2.75 -10.24
CA SER A 164 0.52 -3.63 -11.43
C SER A 164 -0.87 -3.78 -12.06
N GLY A 165 -1.91 -3.15 -11.49
CA GLY A 165 -3.27 -3.23 -12.01
C GLY A 165 -4.01 -4.52 -11.64
N TYR A 166 -3.50 -5.32 -10.72
CA TYR A 166 -4.14 -6.59 -10.34
C TYR A 166 -5.36 -6.42 -9.46
N LEU A 167 -5.44 -5.36 -8.65
CA LEU A 167 -6.64 -5.10 -7.86
C LEU A 167 -7.87 -4.84 -8.75
N GLU A 168 -7.67 -4.29 -9.94
CA GLU A 168 -8.68 -4.15 -10.97
C GLU A 168 -9.14 -5.52 -11.47
N GLY A 169 -8.19 -6.41 -11.79
CA GLY A 169 -8.47 -7.79 -12.19
C GLY A 169 -9.25 -8.57 -11.13
N PHE A 170 -8.86 -8.45 -9.86
CA PHE A 170 -9.60 -9.04 -8.73
C PHE A 170 -11.02 -8.51 -8.64
N ALA A 171 -11.20 -7.19 -8.75
CA ALA A 171 -12.53 -6.60 -8.73
C ALA A 171 -13.40 -7.11 -9.89
N MET A 172 -12.83 -7.28 -11.08
CA MET A 172 -13.53 -7.87 -12.23
C MET A 172 -13.90 -9.34 -12.00
N GLN A 173 -12.96 -10.16 -11.53
CA GLN A 173 -13.23 -11.58 -11.28
C GLN A 173 -14.30 -11.77 -10.20
N LEU A 174 -14.31 -10.95 -9.15
CA LEU A 174 -15.35 -10.98 -8.12
C LEU A 174 -16.75 -10.63 -8.65
N MET A 175 -16.84 -9.85 -9.73
CA MET A 175 -18.14 -9.56 -10.36
C MET A 175 -18.64 -10.73 -11.22
N ILE A 176 -17.78 -11.67 -11.60
CA ILE A 176 -18.07 -12.73 -12.58
C ILE A 176 -18.07 -14.13 -11.95
N SER A 177 -17.31 -14.36 -10.86
CA SER A 177 -17.16 -15.67 -10.21
C SER A 177 -17.44 -15.62 -8.72
N SER A 178 -18.27 -16.57 -8.24
CA SER A 178 -18.60 -16.77 -6.83
C SER A 178 -17.49 -17.48 -6.03
N GLU A 179 -16.47 -18.04 -6.69
CA GLU A 179 -15.42 -18.84 -6.05
C GLU A 179 -14.45 -18.01 -5.20
N LEU A 180 -14.48 -16.69 -5.35
CA LEU A 180 -13.59 -15.74 -4.68
C LEU A 180 -14.18 -15.16 -3.37
N HIS A 181 -15.21 -15.78 -2.82
CA HIS A 181 -15.98 -15.28 -1.68
C HIS A 181 -15.49 -15.81 -0.31
N SER A 182 -14.36 -16.53 -0.25
CA SER A 182 -13.78 -17.02 1.01
C SER A 182 -12.38 -16.47 1.25
N ASP A 183 -12.09 -16.08 2.50
CA ASP A 183 -10.81 -15.47 2.89
C ASP A 183 -9.61 -16.38 2.59
N GLU A 184 -9.81 -17.70 2.61
CA GLU A 184 -8.79 -18.69 2.29
C GLU A 184 -8.51 -18.75 0.78
N ALA A 185 -9.54 -18.75 -0.07
CA ALA A 185 -9.38 -18.65 -1.52
C ALA A 185 -8.70 -17.33 -1.90
N ILE A 186 -9.10 -16.23 -1.26
CA ILE A 186 -8.49 -14.91 -1.42
C ILE A 186 -7.01 -14.95 -1.03
N THR A 187 -6.66 -15.56 0.10
CA THR A 187 -5.27 -15.66 0.57
C THR A 187 -4.41 -16.48 -0.40
N LYS A 188 -4.92 -17.62 -0.90
CA LYS A 188 -4.21 -18.45 -1.88
C LYS A 188 -3.87 -17.69 -3.17
N ILE A 189 -4.77 -16.83 -3.65
CA ILE A 189 -4.53 -16.05 -4.88
C ILE A 189 -3.64 -14.84 -4.60
N LEU A 190 -3.73 -14.23 -3.42
CA LEU A 190 -2.76 -13.22 -3.01
C LEU A 190 -1.36 -13.83 -2.94
N ASP A 191 -1.21 -15.04 -2.37
CA ASP A 191 0.07 -15.73 -2.19
C ASP A 191 0.64 -16.28 -3.51
N TYR A 192 -0.21 -16.59 -4.47
CA TYR A 192 0.20 -16.98 -5.80
C TYR A 192 -0.55 -16.21 -6.86
N PHE A 193 0.11 -15.21 -7.42
CA PHE A 193 -0.36 -14.58 -8.63
C PHE A 193 0.34 -15.23 -9.84
N PRO A 194 -0.35 -16.09 -10.62
CA PRO A 194 0.32 -16.93 -11.62
C PRO A 194 1.05 -16.09 -12.66
N GLU A 195 0.45 -14.99 -13.14
CA GLU A 195 1.05 -14.16 -14.18
C GLU A 195 2.06 -13.13 -13.66
N ALA A 196 2.34 -13.03 -12.36
CA ALA A 196 3.19 -11.97 -11.81
C ALA A 196 4.26 -12.47 -10.86
N ILE A 197 5.46 -11.91 -10.96
CA ILE A 197 6.55 -12.06 -9.99
C ILE A 197 7.03 -10.66 -9.61
N PHE A 198 7.17 -10.38 -8.32
CA PHE A 198 7.73 -9.15 -7.81
C PHE A 198 9.10 -9.43 -7.21
N ILE A 199 10.13 -8.72 -7.67
CA ILE A 199 11.46 -8.78 -7.09
C ILE A 199 11.49 -7.84 -5.89
N ASP A 200 11.63 -8.40 -4.69
CA ASP A 200 11.74 -7.70 -3.43
C ASP A 200 13.03 -8.06 -2.69
N ASP A 201 13.20 -7.51 -1.48
CA ASP A 201 14.40 -7.66 -0.66
C ASP A 201 14.69 -9.13 -0.28
N ASP A 202 13.66 -9.99 -0.29
CA ASP A 202 13.75 -11.40 0.11
C ASP A 202 13.97 -12.33 -1.11
N MET A 203 13.94 -11.80 -2.34
CA MET A 203 14.10 -12.57 -3.57
C MET A 203 15.57 -12.83 -3.86
N ASP A 204 15.89 -14.08 -4.20
CA ASP A 204 17.20 -14.50 -4.69
C ASP A 204 17.07 -15.29 -6.01
N ALA A 205 18.19 -15.62 -6.64
CA ALA A 205 18.21 -16.33 -7.91
C ALA A 205 17.52 -17.70 -7.84
N LEU A 206 17.68 -18.43 -6.74
CA LEU A 206 17.09 -19.76 -6.57
C LEU A 206 15.57 -19.66 -6.42
N LYS A 207 15.08 -18.73 -5.58
CA LYS A 207 13.65 -18.47 -5.41
C LYS A 207 13.02 -18.01 -6.72
N PHE A 208 13.71 -17.15 -7.48
CA PHE A 208 13.23 -16.71 -8.79
C PHE A 208 13.08 -17.89 -9.77
N ILE A 209 14.07 -18.79 -9.83
CA ILE A 209 14.01 -20.01 -10.65
C ILE A 209 12.84 -20.91 -10.21
N GLN A 210 12.67 -21.10 -8.91
CA GLN A 210 11.57 -21.90 -8.35
C GLN A 210 10.20 -21.31 -8.68
N GLU A 211 10.05 -19.98 -8.62
CA GLU A 211 8.81 -19.31 -8.98
C GLU A 211 8.46 -19.49 -10.46
N LEU A 212 9.44 -19.44 -11.37
CA LEU A 212 9.21 -19.73 -12.79
C LEU A 212 8.88 -21.22 -13.01
N GLN A 213 9.55 -22.14 -12.33
CA GLN A 213 9.24 -23.58 -12.40
C GLN A 213 7.81 -23.89 -11.94
N ARG A 214 7.37 -23.26 -10.85
CA ARG A 214 6.02 -23.41 -10.33
C ARG A 214 4.96 -22.96 -11.33
N ARG A 215 5.25 -21.90 -12.09
CA ARG A 215 4.39 -21.37 -13.16
C ARG A 215 4.40 -22.25 -14.40
N GLU A 216 5.56 -22.80 -14.77
CA GLU A 216 5.68 -23.83 -15.81
C GLU A 216 4.80 -25.05 -15.48
N GLN A 217 4.89 -25.58 -14.26
CA GLN A 217 4.04 -26.69 -13.78
C GLN A 217 2.55 -26.34 -13.79
N GLY A 218 2.22 -25.08 -13.50
CA GLY A 218 0.87 -24.54 -13.59
C GLY A 218 0.39 -24.22 -15.01
N SER A 219 1.17 -24.53 -16.06
CA SER A 219 0.85 -24.19 -17.45
C SER A 219 0.59 -22.70 -17.71
N VAL A 220 1.24 -21.83 -16.92
CA VAL A 220 1.14 -20.38 -17.10
C VAL A 220 1.96 -19.99 -18.32
N ARG A 221 1.31 -19.45 -19.34
CA ARG A 221 1.99 -19.15 -20.60
C ARG A 221 2.77 -17.84 -20.58
N ARG A 222 2.32 -16.86 -19.80
CA ARG A 222 2.90 -15.51 -19.76
C ARG A 222 3.08 -15.06 -18.32
N VAL A 223 4.24 -14.48 -18.04
CA VAL A 223 4.62 -13.99 -16.71
C VAL A 223 5.24 -12.61 -16.86
N SER A 224 4.68 -11.66 -16.14
CA SER A 224 5.24 -10.32 -15.94
C SER A 224 6.11 -10.33 -14.69
N VAL A 225 7.38 -9.92 -14.81
CA VAL A 225 8.28 -9.75 -13.66
C VAL A 225 8.54 -8.27 -13.44
N TYR A 226 8.30 -7.81 -12.22
CA TYR A 226 8.41 -6.41 -11.82
C TYR A 226 9.56 -6.23 -10.84
N ALA A 227 10.40 -5.22 -11.08
CA ALA A 227 11.46 -4.81 -10.18
C ALA A 227 11.43 -3.28 -10.00
N ARG A 228 11.59 -2.80 -8.76
CA ARG A 228 11.61 -1.37 -8.44
C ARG A 228 12.85 -1.01 -7.64
N GLY A 229 13.56 0.03 -8.06
CA GLY A 229 14.81 0.48 -7.46
C GLY A 229 16.02 -0.26 -8.04
N GLU A 230 17.15 0.43 -8.09
CA GLU A 230 18.38 -0.03 -8.78
C GLU A 230 18.85 -1.41 -8.32
N ASN A 231 18.78 -1.69 -7.01
CA ASN A 231 19.19 -2.97 -6.46
C ASN A 231 18.32 -4.13 -6.97
N HIS A 232 17.00 -3.97 -6.98
CA HIS A 232 16.08 -4.99 -7.48
C HIS A 232 16.14 -5.13 -9.00
N ILE A 233 16.36 -4.04 -9.74
CA ILE A 233 16.53 -4.08 -11.20
C ILE A 233 17.82 -4.84 -11.55
N THR A 234 18.91 -4.58 -10.84
CA THR A 234 20.17 -5.32 -10.99
C THR A 234 19.98 -6.79 -10.63
N GLY A 235 19.27 -7.06 -9.53
CA GLY A 235 18.88 -8.39 -9.10
C GLY A 235 18.08 -9.14 -10.16
N LEU A 236 17.05 -8.51 -10.76
CA LEU A 236 16.24 -9.09 -11.83
C LEU A 236 17.10 -9.57 -13.00
N ASN A 237 17.99 -8.73 -13.50
CA ASN A 237 18.88 -9.09 -14.62
C ASN A 237 19.76 -10.30 -14.24
N TYR A 238 20.38 -10.24 -13.06
CA TYR A 238 21.20 -11.33 -12.55
C TYR A 238 20.40 -12.63 -12.37
N PHE A 239 19.20 -12.59 -11.79
CA PHE A 239 18.36 -13.76 -11.56
C PHE A 239 17.90 -14.40 -12.86
N TYR A 240 17.51 -13.59 -13.86
CA TYR A 240 17.14 -14.10 -15.17
C TYR A 240 18.33 -14.78 -15.88
N ASP A 241 19.52 -14.20 -15.80
CA ASP A 241 20.74 -14.83 -16.33
C ASP A 241 21.05 -16.18 -15.65
N GLN A 242 20.87 -16.27 -14.33
CA GLN A 242 21.03 -17.54 -13.61
C GLN A 242 19.99 -18.57 -14.02
N TYR A 243 18.74 -18.15 -14.24
CA TYR A 243 17.67 -19.02 -14.75
C TYR A 243 18.03 -19.62 -16.11
N LEU A 244 18.48 -18.78 -17.06
CA LEU A 244 18.92 -19.25 -18.38
C LEU A 244 20.09 -20.25 -18.25
N LYS A 245 21.12 -19.92 -17.45
CA LYS A 245 22.27 -20.81 -17.22
C LYS A 245 21.87 -22.15 -16.61
N TYR A 246 20.94 -22.14 -15.65
CA TYR A 246 20.44 -23.35 -15.01
C TYR A 246 19.77 -24.29 -16.02
N TYR A 247 18.94 -23.76 -16.91
CA TYR A 247 18.23 -24.57 -17.91
C TYR A 247 19.14 -25.00 -19.07
N LEU A 248 20.06 -24.15 -19.53
CA LEU A 248 21.03 -24.51 -20.57
C LEU A 248 21.96 -25.65 -20.13
N LYS A 249 22.34 -25.70 -18.85
CA LYS A 249 23.15 -26.80 -18.29
C LYS A 249 22.42 -28.15 -18.24
N LYS A 250 21.09 -28.19 -18.31
CA LYS A 250 20.33 -29.45 -18.23
C LYS A 250 20.41 -30.30 -19.51
N GLY A 251 20.95 -29.78 -20.62
CA GLY A 251 21.37 -30.58 -21.77
C GLY A 251 20.28 -31.42 -22.48
N ALA A 252 19.00 -31.10 -22.29
CA ALA A 252 17.91 -31.83 -22.94
C ALA A 252 17.72 -31.37 -24.40
N GLU A 253 17.33 -32.30 -25.30
CA GLU A 253 17.07 -32.04 -26.74
C GLU A 253 16.02 -30.94 -27.00
N GLY A 254 15.19 -30.65 -26.00
CA GLY A 254 14.43 -29.42 -25.94
C GLY A 254 13.91 -29.15 -24.52
N ILE A 255 13.75 -27.87 -24.21
CA ILE A 255 13.34 -27.39 -22.89
C ILE A 255 12.20 -26.39 -23.04
N ASN A 256 11.24 -26.42 -22.12
CA ASN A 256 10.33 -25.30 -21.94
C ASN A 256 11.06 -24.20 -21.17
N LEU A 257 11.07 -23.00 -21.73
CA LEU A 257 11.82 -21.87 -21.20
C LEU A 257 10.97 -20.60 -21.28
N TYR A 258 11.00 -19.80 -20.22
CA TYR A 258 10.46 -18.46 -20.22
C TYR A 258 11.40 -17.51 -20.96
N ILE A 259 11.03 -17.12 -22.17
CA ILE A 259 11.80 -16.22 -23.03
C ILE A 259 11.32 -14.79 -22.83
N LEU A 260 12.25 -13.86 -22.62
CA LEU A 260 12.00 -12.43 -22.60
C LEU A 260 11.41 -11.97 -23.93
N THR A 261 10.20 -11.41 -23.89
CA THR A 261 9.49 -10.91 -25.08
C THR A 261 9.40 -9.39 -25.12
N SER A 262 9.35 -8.73 -23.96
CA SER A 262 9.45 -7.28 -23.86
C SER A 262 10.09 -6.86 -22.56
N ARG A 263 10.72 -5.68 -22.59
CA ARG A 263 11.24 -4.98 -21.42
C ARG A 263 10.74 -3.54 -21.48
N GLU A 264 10.13 -3.11 -20.39
CA GLU A 264 9.63 -1.76 -20.23
C GLU A 264 10.32 -1.13 -19.01
N GLU A 265 10.87 0.06 -19.21
CA GLU A 265 11.49 0.85 -18.15
C GLU A 265 10.63 2.09 -17.92
N TYR A 266 10.31 2.35 -16.66
CA TYR A 266 9.37 3.40 -16.28
C TYR A 266 9.70 3.91 -14.88
N LYS A 267 8.99 4.95 -14.44
CA LYS A 267 9.14 5.50 -13.10
C LYS A 267 7.91 5.22 -12.24
N ILE A 268 8.17 4.86 -10.99
CA ILE A 268 7.15 4.81 -9.94
C ILE A 268 7.62 5.74 -8.82
N GLY A 269 6.92 6.86 -8.67
CA GLY A 269 7.40 7.94 -7.80
C GLY A 269 8.75 8.47 -8.29
N ALA A 270 9.70 8.61 -7.36
CA ALA A 270 11.09 8.94 -7.65
C ALA A 270 11.97 7.73 -8.03
N SER A 271 11.44 6.50 -7.99
CA SER A 271 12.22 5.29 -8.24
C SER A 271 12.12 4.83 -9.69
N ASN A 272 13.24 4.37 -10.25
CA ASN A 272 13.23 3.61 -11.49
C ASN A 272 12.56 2.25 -11.26
N ALA A 273 11.84 1.79 -12.25
CA ALA A 273 11.17 0.50 -12.26
C ALA A 273 11.32 -0.17 -13.63
N VAL A 274 11.37 -1.50 -13.61
CA VAL A 274 11.45 -2.34 -14.80
C VAL A 274 10.36 -3.38 -14.72
N ARG A 275 9.69 -3.58 -15.84
CA ARG A 275 8.80 -4.71 -16.09
C ARG A 275 9.37 -5.50 -17.26
N ILE A 276 9.54 -6.80 -17.07
CA ILE A 276 9.81 -7.72 -18.18
C ILE A 276 8.64 -8.65 -18.40
N GLU A 277 8.34 -8.92 -19.66
CA GLU A 277 7.38 -9.96 -20.05
C GLU A 277 8.14 -11.20 -20.48
N LEU A 278 7.73 -12.33 -19.92
CA LEU A 278 8.27 -13.64 -20.23
C LEU A 278 7.17 -14.51 -20.83
N GLU A 279 7.45 -15.17 -21.95
CA GLU A 279 6.55 -16.16 -22.56
C GLU A 279 7.18 -17.56 -22.50
N LEU A 280 6.42 -18.53 -22.00
CA LEU A 280 6.83 -19.93 -21.99
C LEU A 280 6.83 -20.47 -23.42
N LYS A 281 8.02 -20.89 -23.90
CA LYS A 281 8.20 -21.48 -25.22
C LYS A 281 9.01 -22.76 -25.12
N TYR A 282 8.68 -23.71 -25.99
CA TYR A 282 9.52 -24.87 -26.20
C TYR A 282 10.68 -24.50 -27.12
N VAL A 283 11.91 -24.68 -26.64
CA VAL A 283 13.14 -24.38 -27.37
C VAL A 283 13.87 -25.67 -27.63
N LYS A 284 14.13 -25.97 -28.91
CA LYS A 284 15.04 -27.05 -29.31
C LYS A 284 16.47 -26.57 -29.13
N THR A 285 17.27 -27.34 -28.40
CA THR A 285 18.70 -27.08 -28.21
C THR A 285 19.47 -27.59 -29.43
N GLN A 286 19.31 -26.92 -30.58
CA GLN A 286 20.20 -27.19 -31.72
C GLN A 286 21.55 -26.54 -31.43
N ASN A 287 22.51 -27.35 -30.96
CA ASN A 287 23.94 -27.07 -30.82
C ASN A 287 24.31 -25.59 -30.61
N PHE A 288 24.25 -25.13 -29.36
CA PHE A 288 25.04 -23.99 -28.90
C PHE A 288 26.54 -24.32 -28.97
#